data_AF-A0A0K8WDB0-F1
#
_entry.id   AF-A0A0K8WDB0-F1
#
_cell.length_a   1.000
_cell.length_b   1.000
_cell.length_c   1.000
_cell.angle_alpha   90.00
_cell.angle_beta   90.00
_cell.angle_gamma   90.00
#
_symmetry.space_group_name_H-M   'P 1'
#
loop_
_entity.id
_entity.type
_entity.pdbx_description
1 polymer ?
#
loop_
_entity_poly.entity_id
_entity_poly.type
_entity_poly.pdbx_seq_one_letter_code
_entity_poly.pdbx_strand_id
1 'polypeptide(L)'
;MLSQSARTLISPLRMALREVARCSSSEAAPVRVEKTVNNVTILGRVGADPQLRGSVEHPVVMFSVATHTNYRYESGDWAQRTDWHRVVVFKPNLRDTVMEHLKKGQRTMVQGKITYGEITDQQGNQKTTTSIIADDVIFFRTDS
;
A
#
# COMPACT_ATOMS: atom_id res chain seq x y z
N MET A 1 46.81 47.00 -59.27
CA MET A 1 46.14 48.20 -58.75
C MET A 1 44.71 47.82 -58.40
N LEU A 2 44.43 47.67 -57.11
CA LEU A 2 43.11 47.35 -56.52
C LEU A 2 42.43 48.67 -56.09
N SER A 3 41.09 48.67 -56.09
CA SER A 3 40.17 49.46 -55.22
C SER A 3 38.96 49.94 -56.04
N GLN A 4 37.81 49.26 -56.04
CA GLN A 4 36.73 49.24 -55.03
C GLN A 4 35.77 50.45 -55.05
N SER A 5 34.48 50.09 -54.94
CA SER A 5 33.37 50.80 -54.29
C SER A 5 32.74 52.00 -55.02
N ALA A 6 31.43 52.28 -54.94
CA ALA A 6 30.49 51.93 -53.87
C ALA A 6 29.03 51.83 -54.38
N ARG A 7 28.27 50.95 -53.71
CA ARG A 7 26.80 50.84 -53.77
C ARG A 7 26.17 51.92 -52.87
N THR A 8 25.06 52.51 -53.31
CA THR A 8 24.36 53.55 -52.54
C THR A 8 22.87 53.23 -52.38
N LEU A 9 22.52 52.93 -51.13
CA LEU A 9 21.33 53.32 -50.36
C LEU A 9 19.92 52.92 -50.85
N ILE A 10 19.37 51.89 -50.20
CA ILE A 10 17.95 51.86 -49.83
C ILE A 10 17.88 51.69 -48.31
N SER A 11 17.26 52.68 -47.67
CA SER A 11 17.05 52.81 -46.22
C SER A 11 16.18 51.69 -45.64
N PRO A 12 16.47 51.15 -44.45
CA PRO A 12 15.53 50.27 -43.75
C PRO A 12 14.51 51.10 -42.96
N LEU A 13 13.25 50.96 -43.34
CA LEU A 13 12.11 51.46 -42.57
C LEU A 13 12.02 50.67 -41.26
N ARG A 14 12.28 51.36 -40.15
CA ARG A 14 12.16 50.83 -38.78
C ARG A 14 10.74 51.12 -38.29
N MET A 15 9.85 50.13 -38.30
CA MET A 15 8.66 50.14 -37.45
C MET A 15 8.45 48.77 -36.81
N ALA A 16 8.34 48.80 -35.49
CA ALA A 16 8.19 47.68 -34.60
C ALA A 16 6.77 47.10 -34.64
N LEU A 17 6.66 45.77 -34.46
CA LEU A 17 5.66 45.07 -33.63
C LEU A 17 6.15 43.60 -33.56
N ARG A 18 6.50 43.05 -32.38
CA ARG A 18 5.62 42.21 -31.53
C ARG A 18 4.93 41.13 -32.37
N GLU A 19 5.15 39.83 -32.20
CA GLU A 19 5.23 39.06 -30.95
C GLU A 19 6.09 37.82 -31.15
N VAL A 20 6.94 37.53 -30.14
CA VAL A 20 7.34 36.18 -29.83
C VAL A 20 6.06 35.45 -29.42
N ALA A 21 5.45 34.72 -30.35
CA ALA A 21 4.45 33.71 -30.00
C ALA A 21 5.18 32.63 -29.20
N ARG A 22 5.25 32.86 -27.89
CA ARG A 22 5.70 31.91 -26.89
C ARG A 22 4.94 30.61 -27.13
N CYS A 23 5.71 29.53 -27.18
CA CYS A 23 5.24 28.18 -26.90
C CYS A 23 4.15 28.26 -25.83
N SER A 24 2.92 27.88 -26.16
CA SER A 24 1.85 27.79 -25.17
C SER A 24 2.19 26.62 -24.27
N SER A 25 2.97 26.86 -23.23
CA SER A 25 3.05 25.96 -22.09
C SER A 25 1.65 25.86 -21.52
N SER A 26 0.91 24.82 -21.91
CA SER A 26 -0.26 24.38 -21.17
C SER A 26 0.26 23.91 -19.81
N GLU A 27 0.31 24.83 -18.87
CA GLU A 27 0.73 24.57 -17.51
C GLU A 27 -0.39 23.72 -16.89
N ALA A 28 -0.18 22.40 -16.93
CA ALA A 28 -1.13 21.43 -16.39
C ALA A 28 -1.34 21.76 -14.91
N ALA A 29 -2.59 22.05 -14.54
CA ALA A 29 -2.94 22.36 -13.15
C ALA A 29 -2.41 21.26 -12.22
N PRO A 30 -1.85 21.61 -11.04
CA PRO A 30 -1.29 20.62 -10.15
C PRO A 30 -2.38 19.62 -9.77
N VAL A 31 -2.10 18.33 -9.99
CA VAL A 31 -2.97 17.23 -9.57
C VAL A 31 -3.19 17.37 -8.07
N ARG A 32 -4.42 17.68 -7.66
CA ARG A 32 -4.78 17.73 -6.24
C ARG A 32 -4.78 16.31 -5.72
N VAL A 33 -3.69 15.91 -5.07
CA VAL A 33 -3.60 14.62 -4.41
C VAL A 33 -4.34 14.71 -3.07
N GLU A 34 -5.51 14.07 -3.00
CA GLU A 34 -6.24 13.89 -1.75
C GLU A 34 -5.51 12.88 -0.85
N LYS A 35 -5.48 13.16 0.46
CA LYS A 35 -4.90 12.24 1.45
C LYS A 35 -6.01 11.38 2.03
N THR A 36 -5.85 10.06 1.94
CA THR A 36 -6.75 9.07 2.54
C THR A 36 -6.08 8.37 3.73
N VAL A 37 -6.90 7.77 4.60
CA VAL A 37 -6.43 7.01 5.76
C VAL A 37 -7.03 5.62 5.71
N ASN A 38 -6.17 4.61 5.70
CA ASN A 38 -6.52 3.20 5.90
C ASN A 38 -5.59 2.66 6.98
N ASN A 39 -6.12 2.51 8.19
CA ASN A 39 -5.39 2.05 9.35
C ASN A 39 -6.23 0.98 10.08
N VAL A 40 -5.60 -0.16 10.34
CA VAL A 40 -6.17 -1.27 11.09
C VAL A 40 -5.21 -1.66 12.19
N THR A 41 -5.75 -1.78 13.40
CA THR A 41 -5.05 -2.32 14.56
C THR A 41 -5.89 -3.47 15.12
N ILE A 42 -5.32 -4.66 15.19
CA ILE A 42 -5.96 -5.83 15.79
C ILE A 42 -5.07 -6.42 16.88
N LEU A 43 -5.69 -6.88 17.96
CA LEU A 43 -5.03 -7.61 19.04
C LEU A 43 -5.73 -8.95 19.21
N GLY A 44 -5.00 -10.04 19.04
CA GLY A 44 -5.59 -11.36 19.03
C GLY A 44 -4.58 -12.47 19.27
N ARG A 45 -4.98 -13.69 18.95
CA ARG A 45 -4.12 -14.88 19.04
C ARG A 45 -3.88 -15.50 17.67
N VAL A 46 -2.66 -15.97 17.46
CA VAL A 46 -2.28 -16.62 16.21
C VAL A 46 -2.95 -17.98 16.09
N GLY A 47 -3.62 -18.26 14.96
CA GLY A 47 -4.33 -19.52 14.73
C GLY A 47 -3.44 -20.67 14.32
N ALA A 48 -2.43 -20.38 13.50
CA ALA A 48 -1.46 -21.33 12.97
C ALA A 48 -0.10 -20.66 12.82
N ASP A 49 0.97 -21.45 12.84
CA ASP A 49 2.32 -20.92 12.67
C ASP A 49 2.45 -20.12 11.36
N PRO A 50 3.21 -19.02 11.35
CA PRO A 50 3.43 -18.24 10.15
C PRO A 50 4.05 -19.08 9.03
N GLN A 51 3.57 -18.89 7.81
CA GLN A 51 4.01 -19.64 6.64
C GLN A 51 4.62 -18.69 5.61
N LEU A 52 5.81 -19.04 5.13
CA LEU A 52 6.41 -18.41 3.96
C LEU A 52 5.66 -18.88 2.70
N ARG A 53 5.21 -17.92 1.91
CA ARG A 53 4.50 -18.09 0.64
C ARG A 53 5.10 -17.13 -0.39
N GLY A 54 4.54 -17.13 -1.61
CA GLY A 54 5.01 -16.26 -2.70
C GLY A 54 6.12 -16.90 -3.54
N SER A 55 6.67 -16.12 -4.47
CA SER A 55 7.78 -16.54 -5.31
C SER A 55 9.13 -16.23 -4.64
N VAL A 56 10.22 -16.74 -5.21
CA VAL A 56 11.58 -16.45 -4.72
C VAL A 56 11.90 -14.95 -4.76
N GLU A 57 11.39 -14.25 -5.78
CA GLU A 57 11.57 -12.81 -5.95
C GLU A 57 10.68 -11.99 -5.01
N HIS A 58 9.46 -12.46 -4.76
CA HIS A 58 8.45 -11.78 -3.94
C HIS A 58 7.92 -12.68 -2.82
N PRO A 59 8.76 -13.03 -1.82
CA PRO A 59 8.32 -13.85 -0.71
C PRO A 59 7.37 -13.05 0.21
N VAL A 60 6.41 -13.73 0.82
CA VAL A 60 5.47 -13.14 1.76
C VAL A 60 5.27 -14.08 2.94
N VAL A 61 5.12 -13.54 4.15
CA VAL A 61 4.77 -14.35 5.33
C VAL A 61 3.29 -14.16 5.62
N MET A 62 2.61 -15.27 5.88
CA MET A 62 1.17 -15.32 6.05
C MET A 62 0.78 -16.05 7.33
N PHE A 63 -0.15 -15.48 8.08
CA PHE A 63 -0.72 -16.11 9.27
C PHE A 63 -2.15 -15.62 9.52
N SER A 64 -2.86 -16.28 10.44
CA SER A 64 -4.20 -15.87 10.87
C SER A 64 -4.20 -15.40 12.31
N VAL A 65 -5.01 -14.37 12.61
CA VAL A 65 -5.22 -13.84 13.96
C VAL A 65 -6.69 -13.98 14.30
N ALA A 66 -7.00 -14.61 15.42
CA ALA A 66 -8.34 -14.68 15.99
C ALA A 66 -8.59 -13.49 16.91
N THR A 67 -9.70 -12.79 16.69
CA THR A 67 -10.28 -11.81 17.64
C THR A 67 -11.64 -12.33 18.09
N HIS A 68 -11.96 -12.18 19.37
CA HIS A 68 -13.26 -12.60 19.89
C HIS A 68 -14.04 -11.42 20.46
N THR A 69 -15.36 -11.47 20.29
CA THR A 69 -16.32 -10.55 20.91
C THR A 69 -17.29 -11.35 21.74
N ASN A 70 -17.42 -11.00 23.02
CA ASN A 70 -18.41 -11.58 23.91
C ASN A 70 -19.66 -10.71 23.91
N TYR A 71 -20.82 -11.32 23.73
CA TYR A 71 -22.11 -10.63 23.72
C TYR A 71 -23.13 -11.43 24.52
N ARG A 72 -24.13 -10.73 25.05
CA ARG A 72 -25.19 -11.31 25.87
C ARG A 72 -26.49 -11.31 25.08
N TYR A 73 -27.16 -12.45 25.02
CA TYR A 73 -28.49 -12.56 24.42
C TYR A 73 -29.57 -12.03 25.36
N GLU A 74 -30.75 -11.72 24.80
CA GLU A 74 -31.93 -11.33 25.57
C GLU A 74 -32.38 -12.42 26.56
N SER A 75 -32.08 -13.70 26.27
CA SER A 75 -32.30 -14.83 27.17
C SER A 75 -31.46 -14.78 28.45
N GLY A 76 -30.42 -13.94 28.49
CA GLY A 76 -29.46 -13.83 29.58
C GLY A 76 -28.17 -14.62 29.37
N ASP A 77 -28.10 -15.49 28.35
CA ASP A 77 -26.94 -16.32 28.02
C ASP A 77 -25.81 -15.51 27.38
N TRP A 78 -24.56 -15.92 27.63
CA TRP A 78 -23.37 -15.36 27.00
C TRP A 78 -22.95 -16.18 25.78
N ALA A 79 -22.65 -15.51 24.67
CA ALA A 79 -22.02 -16.12 23.51
C ALA A 79 -20.73 -15.40 23.12
N GLN A 80 -19.82 -16.18 22.54
CA GLN A 80 -18.55 -15.72 22.02
C GLN A 80 -18.54 -15.91 20.51
N ARG A 81 -18.32 -14.81 19.78
CA ARG A 81 -18.06 -14.84 18.33
C ARG A 81 -16.58 -14.64 18.10
N THR A 82 -16.01 -15.48 17.23
CA THR A 82 -14.59 -15.37 16.83
C THR A 82 -14.51 -15.03 15.35
N ASP A 83 -13.85 -13.92 15.04
CA ASP A 83 -13.52 -13.52 13.67
C ASP A 83 -12.04 -13.80 13.39
N TRP A 84 -11.77 -14.34 12.21
CA TRP A 84 -10.44 -14.74 11.77
C TRP A 84 -9.91 -13.76 10.73
N HIS A 85 -8.80 -13.10 11.04
CA HIS A 85 -8.16 -12.12 10.19
C HIS A 85 -6.97 -12.74 9.48
N ARG A 86 -6.91 -12.61 8.15
CA ARG A 86 -5.75 -13.00 7.36
C ARG A 86 -4.73 -11.87 7.36
N VAL A 87 -3.52 -12.14 7.84
CA VAL A 87 -2.42 -11.16 7.89
C VAL A 87 -1.34 -11.55 6.88
N VAL A 88 -0.86 -10.56 6.14
CA VAL A 88 0.20 -10.70 5.13
C VAL A 88 1.32 -9.71 5.42
N VAL A 89 2.54 -10.21 5.50
CA VAL A 89 3.75 -9.43 5.77
C VAL A 89 4.63 -9.40 4.54
N PHE A 90 4.85 -8.21 4.00
CA PHE A 90 5.72 -7.98 2.84
C PHE A 90 7.11 -7.44 3.20
N LYS A 91 7.22 -6.66 4.29
CA LYS A 91 8.49 -6.02 4.68
C LYS A 91 9.54 -7.09 5.04
N PRO A 92 10.72 -7.12 4.38
CA PRO A 92 11.69 -8.20 4.57
C PRO A 92 12.07 -8.45 6.04
N ASN A 93 12.50 -7.42 6.75
CA ASN A 93 12.92 -7.54 8.15
C ASN A 93 11.78 -8.05 9.05
N LEU A 94 10.55 -7.58 8.81
CA LEU A 94 9.38 -7.99 9.58
C LEU A 94 9.00 -9.45 9.30
N ARG A 95 9.17 -9.93 8.06
CA ARG A 95 8.95 -11.35 7.71
C ARG A 95 9.87 -12.26 8.54
N ASP A 96 11.16 -11.93 8.59
CA ASP A 96 12.16 -12.73 9.29
C ASP A 96 11.87 -12.75 10.80
N THR A 97 11.59 -11.59 11.40
CA THR A 97 11.22 -11.50 12.82
C THR A 97 9.95 -12.28 13.13
N VAL A 98 8.91 -12.18 12.29
CA VAL A 98 7.66 -12.93 12.47
C VAL A 98 7.90 -14.45 12.36
N MET A 99 8.68 -14.92 11.40
CA MET A 99 8.96 -16.36 11.25
C MET A 99 9.73 -16.94 12.43
N GLU A 100 10.68 -16.16 12.97
CA GLU A 100 11.50 -16.57 14.11
C GLU A 100 10.70 -16.58 15.42
N HIS A 101 9.99 -15.48 15.71
CA HIS A 101 9.43 -15.23 17.04
C HIS A 101 7.96 -15.67 17.17
N LEU A 102 7.17 -15.57 16.09
CA LEU A 102 5.73 -15.81 16.15
C LEU A 102 5.41 -17.30 16.00
N LYS A 103 4.61 -17.82 16.93
CA LYS A 103 4.12 -19.21 16.94
C LYS A 103 2.61 -19.27 17.16
N LYS A 104 2.01 -20.39 16.78
CA LYS A 104 0.60 -20.70 17.05
C LYS A 104 0.25 -20.46 18.51
N GLY A 105 -0.90 -19.81 18.74
CA GLY A 105 -1.45 -19.54 20.05
C GLY A 105 -0.88 -18.29 20.75
N GLN A 106 0.26 -17.75 20.29
CA GLN A 106 0.82 -16.54 20.87
C GLN A 106 -0.11 -15.35 20.67
N ARG A 107 -0.10 -14.45 21.65
CA ARG A 107 -0.82 -13.18 21.58
C ARG A 107 0.02 -12.20 20.77
N THR A 108 -0.62 -11.50 19.84
CA THR A 108 0.05 -10.52 18.97
C THR A 108 -0.86 -9.35 18.66
N MET A 109 -0.26 -8.17 18.51
CA MET A 109 -0.90 -6.99 17.96
C MET A 109 -0.35 -6.75 16.56
N VAL A 110 -1.24 -6.56 15.60
CA VAL A 110 -0.88 -6.26 14.21
C VAL A 110 -1.43 -4.88 13.88
N GLN A 111 -0.55 -4.03 13.36
CA GLN A 111 -0.91 -2.74 12.79
C GLN A 111 -0.66 -2.77 11.29
N GLY A 112 -1.55 -2.15 10.52
CA GLY A 112 -1.43 -2.14 9.07
C GLY A 112 -2.63 -1.55 8.36
N LYS A 113 -2.94 -2.10 7.20
CA LYS A 113 -4.04 -1.64 6.33
C LYS A 113 -4.82 -2.82 5.76
N ILE A 114 -6.12 -2.64 5.57
CA ILE A 114 -6.93 -3.65 4.88
C ILE A 114 -6.74 -3.51 3.37
N THR A 115 -6.58 -4.65 2.70
CA THR A 115 -6.66 -4.78 1.26
C THR A 115 -7.68 -5.84 0.90
N TYR A 116 -8.37 -5.61 -0.21
CA TYR A 116 -9.18 -6.62 -0.87
C TYR A 116 -8.39 -7.13 -2.07
N GLY A 117 -8.48 -8.42 -2.34
CA GLY A 117 -7.91 -9.05 -3.50
C GLY A 117 -8.88 -10.08 -4.07
N GLU A 118 -8.50 -10.69 -5.17
CA GLU A 118 -9.28 -11.75 -5.82
C GLU A 118 -8.41 -12.99 -5.93
N ILE A 119 -8.98 -14.13 -5.58
CA ILE A 119 -8.34 -15.44 -5.74
C ILE A 119 -9.28 -16.30 -6.58
N THR A 120 -8.76 -16.83 -7.68
CA THR A 120 -9.47 -17.81 -8.49
C THR A 120 -9.33 -19.18 -7.85
N ASP A 121 -10.45 -19.87 -7.62
CA ASP A 121 -10.44 -21.23 -7.14
C ASP A 121 -10.13 -22.25 -8.26
N GLN A 122 -9.95 -23.52 -7.89
CA GLN A 122 -9.64 -24.60 -8.85
C GLN A 122 -10.76 -24.83 -9.88
N GLN A 123 -11.96 -24.32 -9.63
CA GLN A 123 -13.13 -24.45 -10.50
C GLN A 123 -13.29 -23.22 -11.41
N GLY A 124 -12.38 -22.24 -11.32
CA GLY A 124 -12.40 -21.02 -12.11
C GLY A 124 -13.25 -19.89 -11.53
N ASN A 125 -13.84 -20.05 -10.34
CA ASN A 125 -14.64 -18.99 -9.72
C ASN A 125 -13.74 -17.98 -9.01
N GLN A 126 -14.00 -16.69 -9.23
CA GLN A 126 -13.32 -15.61 -8.50
C GLN A 126 -13.92 -15.44 -7.11
N LYS A 127 -13.07 -15.44 -6.08
CA LYS A 127 -13.45 -15.17 -4.70
C LYS A 127 -12.73 -13.94 -4.19
N THR A 128 -13.50 -12.97 -3.70
CA THR A 128 -12.95 -11.82 -3.00
C THR A 128 -12.31 -12.29 -1.70
N THR A 129 -11.07 -11.88 -1.46
CA THR A 129 -10.35 -12.11 -0.22
C THR A 129 -10.05 -10.80 0.46
N THR A 130 -10.19 -10.76 1.77
CA THR A 130 -9.82 -9.62 2.61
C THR A 130 -8.56 -10.00 3.37
N SER A 131 -7.53 -9.15 3.30
CA SER A 131 -6.26 -9.36 3.99
C SER A 131 -5.81 -8.07 4.67
N ILE A 132 -5.12 -8.19 5.80
CA ILE A 132 -4.45 -7.09 6.46
C ILE A 132 -2.98 -7.14 6.05
N ILE A 133 -2.52 -6.10 5.36
CA ILE A 133 -1.09 -5.90 5.08
C ILE A 133 -0.47 -5.31 6.34
N ALA A 134 0.39 -6.08 7.00
CA ALA A 134 1.04 -5.66 8.24
C ALA A 134 2.14 -4.62 7.97
N ASP A 135 2.04 -3.49 8.66
CA ASP A 135 3.10 -2.50 8.75
C ASP A 135 4.00 -2.73 9.96
N ASP A 136 3.42 -3.22 11.06
CA ASP A 136 4.12 -3.58 12.29
C ASP A 136 3.44 -4.76 13.00
N VAL A 137 4.23 -5.56 13.72
CA VAL A 137 3.76 -6.72 14.50
C VAL A 137 4.44 -6.71 15.86
N ILE A 138 3.65 -6.61 16.91
CA ILE A 138 4.12 -6.64 18.29
C ILE A 138 3.84 -8.01 18.89
N PHE A 139 4.89 -8.61 19.43
CA PHE A 139 4.89 -9.91 20.07
C PHE A 139 4.73 -9.74 21.57
N PHE A 140 3.74 -10.43 22.16
CA PHE A 140 3.61 -10.47 23.61
C PHE A 140 4.32 -11.72 24.13
N ARG A 141 5.31 -11.53 25.00
CA ARG A 141 5.92 -12.64 25.71
C ARG A 141 4.86 -13.28 26.60
N THR A 142 4.70 -14.58 26.50
CA THR A 142 3.97 -15.34 27.52
C THR A 142 5.04 -15.85 28.47
N ASP A 143 5.33 -15.08 29.50
CA ASP A 143 6.20 -15.57 30.58
C ASP A 143 5.41 -16.65 31.33
N SER A 144 6.00 -17.84 31.40
CA SER A 144 5.46 -19.00 32.13
C SER A 144 6.04 -19.02 33.55
#